data_AF-A0A225E3Y3-F1
#
_entry.id   AF-A0A225E3Y3-F1
#
_cell.length_a   1.000
_cell.length_b   1.000
_cell.length_c   1.000
_cell.angle_alpha   90.00
_cell.angle_beta   90.00
_cell.angle_gamma   90.00
#
_symmetry.space_group_name_H-M   'P 1'
#
loop_
_entity.id
_entity.type
_entity.pdbx_description
1 polymer ?
#
loop_
_entity_poly.entity_id
_entity_poly.type
_entity_poly.pdbx_seq_one_letter_code
_entity_poly.pdbx_strand_id
1 'polypeptide(L)'
;MYAFRPVALILIALVALVPAVGCGFTKASDKKGTELIPEKTIRKKSDEVTPEQEAIFRILDDDKHQLKQATDGLSEKAQPSAVTKVIGAYADHFEKVDLGVTTKEFKEVYEKHMKAWRALHVAIRKLPDAYAEGEFVADLVALFRTDGQRGKSLGGDVTNGVKKVLSTYTDVLAAAETAGLEVVR
;
A
#
# COMPACT_ATOMS: atom_id res chain seq x y z
N MET A 1 -62.73 37.66 14.44
CA MET A 1 -63.16 36.67 13.43
C MET A 1 -62.00 35.71 13.21
N TYR A 2 -61.99 34.59 13.94
CA TYR A 2 -61.01 33.52 13.75
C TYR A 2 -61.70 32.43 12.93
N ALA A 3 -61.25 32.24 11.69
CA ALA A 3 -61.75 31.18 10.83
C ALA A 3 -61.21 29.84 11.32
N PHE A 4 -62.15 28.95 11.62
CA PHE A 4 -61.99 27.61 12.14
C PHE A 4 -62.07 26.61 10.95
N ARG A 5 -61.34 25.49 11.08
CA ARG A 5 -61.65 24.12 10.57
C ARG A 5 -61.34 23.78 9.09
N PRO A 6 -61.33 22.47 8.73
CA PRO A 6 -60.76 21.27 9.39
C PRO A 6 -60.20 20.20 8.38
N VAL A 7 -59.61 19.08 8.87
CA VAL A 7 -59.81 17.64 8.44
C VAL A 7 -59.60 17.30 6.93
N ALA A 8 -58.92 16.24 6.45
CA ALA A 8 -58.61 14.85 6.84
C ALA A 8 -57.36 14.42 6.01
N LEU A 9 -56.44 13.54 6.41
CA LEU A 9 -56.55 12.09 6.67
C LEU A 9 -57.21 11.31 5.53
N ILE A 10 -56.44 10.45 4.84
CA ILE A 10 -56.81 9.15 4.19
C ILE A 10 -55.56 8.69 3.39
N LEU A 11 -54.83 7.67 3.86
CA LEU A 11 -55.01 6.21 3.66
C LEU A 11 -54.46 5.74 2.29
N ILE A 12 -53.34 5.01 2.22
CA ILE A 12 -53.14 3.54 2.38
C ILE A 12 -52.94 2.85 1.02
N ALA A 13 -51.75 2.24 0.92
CA ALA A 13 -51.34 0.97 0.29
C ALA A 13 -51.68 0.64 -1.17
N LEU A 14 -50.69 0.04 -1.84
CA LEU A 14 -50.68 -1.17 -2.68
C LEU A 14 -49.44 -1.05 -3.60
N VAL A 15 -48.62 -2.06 -3.90
CA VAL A 15 -48.61 -3.47 -3.59
C VAL A 15 -47.18 -3.97 -3.88
N ALA A 16 -46.79 -5.04 -3.19
CA ALA A 16 -45.57 -5.77 -3.39
C ALA A 16 -45.29 -6.11 -4.87
N LEU A 17 -44.04 -5.90 -5.29
CA LEU A 17 -43.44 -6.69 -6.36
C LEU A 17 -42.06 -7.15 -5.90
N VAL A 18 -42.04 -8.22 -5.13
CA VAL A 18 -40.89 -9.11 -5.04
C VAL A 18 -41.10 -10.20 -6.09
N PRO A 19 -40.12 -10.42 -6.97
CA PRO A 19 -39.69 -11.77 -7.26
C PRO A 19 -38.33 -12.00 -6.61
N ALA A 20 -38.29 -13.11 -5.88
CA ALA A 20 -37.13 -13.63 -5.21
C ALA A 20 -36.06 -14.10 -6.21
N VAL A 21 -34.85 -14.24 -5.65
CA VAL A 21 -33.72 -15.07 -6.13
C VAL A 21 -32.90 -14.52 -7.30
N GLY A 22 -31.90 -13.73 -6.93
CA GLY A 22 -30.65 -13.61 -7.67
C GLY A 22 -29.51 -13.48 -6.67
N CYS A 23 -28.89 -14.61 -6.30
CA CYS A 23 -27.54 -14.63 -5.77
C CYS A 23 -26.65 -13.82 -6.73
N GLY A 24 -25.91 -12.84 -6.21
CA GLY A 24 -24.94 -12.15 -7.06
C GLY A 24 -24.39 -10.88 -6.44
N PHE A 25 -23.25 -11.04 -5.76
CA PHE A 25 -22.21 -10.04 -5.59
C PHE A 25 -22.64 -8.70 -4.97
N THR A 26 -22.37 -8.58 -3.68
CA THR A 26 -21.81 -7.34 -3.13
C THR A 26 -20.78 -6.82 -4.11
N LYS A 27 -21.06 -5.70 -4.80
CA LYS A 27 -20.02 -4.91 -5.44
C LYS A 27 -19.06 -4.50 -4.34
N ALA A 28 -17.97 -5.25 -4.20
CA ALA A 28 -16.76 -4.74 -3.60
C ALA A 28 -16.51 -3.39 -4.26
N SER A 29 -16.38 -2.36 -3.44
CA SER A 29 -15.92 -1.06 -3.90
C SER A 29 -14.58 -1.32 -4.60
N ASP A 30 -14.55 -1.20 -5.92
CA ASP A 30 -13.32 -1.09 -6.72
C ASP A 30 -12.65 0.24 -6.36
N LYS A 31 -12.19 0.37 -5.12
CA LYS A 31 -11.12 1.28 -4.80
C LYS A 31 -9.88 0.58 -5.32
N LYS A 32 -9.42 0.96 -6.52
CA LYS A 32 -8.03 0.71 -6.88
C LYS A 32 -7.20 1.38 -5.79
N GLY A 33 -6.65 0.57 -4.90
CA GLY A 33 -5.77 1.02 -3.82
C GLY A 33 -4.65 1.89 -4.40
N THR A 34 -4.12 2.76 -3.56
CA THR A 34 -2.97 3.60 -3.91
C THR A 34 -1.72 2.71 -3.98
N GLU A 35 -1.57 1.96 -5.06
CA GLU A 35 -0.46 1.03 -5.22
C GLU A 35 0.85 1.81 -5.39
N LEU A 36 1.69 1.76 -4.36
CA LEU A 36 2.98 2.46 -4.30
C LEU A 36 4.12 1.64 -4.93
N ILE A 37 4.06 0.33 -4.99
CA ILE A 37 5.11 -0.47 -5.63
C ILE A 37 4.44 -1.46 -6.57
N PRO A 38 4.87 -1.58 -7.84
CA PRO A 38 4.25 -2.51 -8.78
C PRO A 38 4.32 -3.93 -8.23
N GLU A 39 3.17 -4.59 -8.20
CA GLU A 39 3.00 -5.96 -7.74
C GLU A 39 3.91 -6.93 -8.51
N LYS A 40 4.91 -7.50 -7.82
CA LYS A 40 5.66 -8.64 -8.33
C LYS A 40 5.18 -9.93 -7.66
N THR A 41 5.12 -11.00 -8.44
CA THR A 41 4.72 -12.32 -7.92
C THR A 41 5.97 -13.14 -7.69
N ILE A 42 6.21 -13.56 -6.46
CA ILE A 42 7.33 -14.42 -6.12
C ILE A 42 6.82 -15.86 -6.10
N ARG A 43 7.55 -16.76 -6.76
CA ARG A 43 7.25 -18.19 -6.81
C ARG A 43 8.48 -18.98 -6.41
N LYS A 44 8.24 -20.22 -5.98
CA LYS A 44 9.29 -21.19 -5.74
C LYS A 44 9.66 -21.83 -7.08
N LYS A 45 10.95 -21.91 -7.38
CA LYS A 45 11.47 -22.39 -8.68
C LYS A 45 11.52 -23.93 -8.78
N SER A 46 11.49 -24.62 -7.64
CA SER A 46 11.56 -26.09 -7.53
C SER A 46 10.59 -26.63 -6.48
N ASP A 47 10.26 -27.92 -6.60
CA ASP A 47 9.43 -28.64 -5.62
C ASP A 47 10.17 -28.88 -4.28
N GLU A 48 11.50 -28.96 -4.32
CA GLU A 48 12.34 -28.92 -3.12
C GLU A 48 12.64 -27.47 -2.75
N VAL A 49 12.16 -27.05 -1.57
CA VAL A 49 12.32 -25.70 -1.02
C VAL A 49 13.26 -25.78 0.18
N THR A 50 14.37 -25.05 0.14
CA THR A 50 15.26 -24.97 1.31
C THR A 50 14.63 -24.13 2.42
N PRO A 51 15.01 -24.32 3.70
CA PRO A 51 14.57 -23.44 4.79
C PRO A 51 14.87 -21.96 4.52
N GLU A 52 15.98 -21.64 3.84
CA GLU A 52 16.32 -20.25 3.50
C GLU A 52 15.37 -19.67 2.45
N GLN A 53 15.05 -20.44 1.40
CA GLN A 53 14.09 -20.04 0.37
C GLN A 53 12.71 -19.81 0.96
N GLU A 54 12.28 -20.69 1.86
CA GLU A 54 11.01 -20.57 2.58
C GLU A 54 10.99 -19.31 3.46
N ALA A 55 12.08 -19.02 4.19
CA ALA A 55 12.19 -17.83 5.01
C ALA A 55 12.13 -16.55 4.16
N ILE A 56 12.90 -16.48 3.07
CA ILE A 56 12.90 -15.34 2.15
C ILE A 56 11.53 -15.15 1.52
N PHE A 57 10.88 -16.22 1.07
CA PHE A 57 9.54 -16.17 0.50
C PHE A 57 8.53 -15.57 1.49
N ARG A 58 8.51 -16.03 2.74
CA ARG A 58 7.60 -15.51 3.78
C ARG A 58 7.82 -14.03 4.05
N ILE A 59 9.07 -13.59 4.10
CA ILE A 59 9.41 -12.18 4.34
C ILE A 59 8.87 -11.31 3.21
N LEU A 60 9.05 -11.73 1.95
CA LEU A 60 8.61 -10.95 0.80
C LEU A 60 7.09 -11.01 0.58
N ASP A 61 6.45 -12.12 0.92
CA ASP A 61 4.99 -12.25 0.90
C ASP A 61 4.34 -11.37 1.97
N ASP A 62 4.89 -11.38 3.20
CA ASP A 62 4.44 -10.48 4.27
C ASP A 62 4.73 -9.01 3.91
N ASP A 63 5.90 -8.68 3.36
CA ASP A 63 6.24 -7.33 2.86
C ASP A 63 5.19 -6.78 1.90
N LYS A 64 4.87 -7.57 0.87
CA LYS A 64 3.82 -7.24 -0.10
C LYS A 64 2.48 -7.04 0.57
N HIS A 65 2.08 -7.95 1.47
CA HIS A 65 0.79 -7.90 2.13
C HIS A 65 0.66 -6.69 3.07
N GLN A 66 1.67 -6.42 3.90
CA GLN A 66 1.70 -5.27 4.80
C GLN A 66 1.71 -3.95 4.04
N LEU A 67 2.52 -3.84 2.97
CA LEU A 67 2.54 -2.62 2.17
C LEU A 67 1.18 -2.37 1.51
N LYS A 68 0.55 -3.42 0.97
CA LYS A 68 -0.81 -3.33 0.40
C LYS A 68 -1.81 -2.86 1.44
N GLN A 69 -1.87 -3.51 2.61
CA GLN A 69 -2.78 -3.12 3.69
C GLN A 69 -2.56 -1.68 4.15
N ALA A 70 -1.29 -1.28 4.30
CA ALA A 70 -0.88 0.06 4.65
C ALA A 70 -1.41 1.09 3.61
N THR A 71 -1.31 0.78 2.32
CA THR A 71 -1.76 1.66 1.24
C THR A 71 -3.27 1.65 0.98
N ASP A 72 -3.96 0.53 1.17
CA ASP A 72 -5.41 0.42 0.97
C ASP A 72 -6.19 1.21 2.03
N GLY A 73 -5.62 1.33 3.23
CA GLY A 73 -6.17 2.17 4.31
C GLY A 73 -5.94 3.67 4.10
N LEU A 74 -5.12 4.07 3.13
CA LEU A 74 -4.77 5.46 2.91
C LEU A 74 -5.82 6.17 2.04
N SER A 75 -6.32 7.31 2.53
CA SER A 75 -7.17 8.19 1.72
C SER A 75 -6.38 8.78 0.55
N GLU A 76 -6.98 8.87 -0.63
CA GLU A 76 -6.42 9.64 -1.75
C GLU A 76 -6.11 11.10 -1.39
N LYS A 77 -6.79 11.63 -0.36
CA LYS A 77 -6.64 13.00 0.14
C LYS A 77 -5.67 13.10 1.32
N ALA A 78 -4.94 12.02 1.63
CA ALA A 78 -4.06 11.97 2.77
C ALA A 78 -2.97 13.04 2.69
N GLN A 79 -2.72 13.68 3.82
CA GLN A 79 -1.63 14.64 3.98
C GLN A 79 -0.35 13.90 4.45
N PRO A 80 0.83 14.55 4.37
CA PRO A 80 2.09 13.97 4.81
C PRO A 80 2.05 13.28 6.18
N SER A 81 1.36 13.86 7.17
CA SER A 81 1.26 13.25 8.52
C SER A 81 0.56 11.89 8.53
N ALA A 82 -0.48 11.71 7.71
CA ALA A 82 -1.20 10.45 7.59
C ALA A 82 -0.33 9.39 6.90
N VAL A 83 0.35 9.76 5.82
CA VAL A 83 1.29 8.87 5.11
C VAL A 83 2.47 8.49 6.00
N THR A 84 3.00 9.45 6.77
CA THR A 84 4.07 9.21 7.73
C THR A 84 3.68 8.14 8.75
N LYS A 85 2.46 8.18 9.31
CA LYS A 85 1.98 7.16 10.24
C LYS A 85 1.94 5.77 9.61
N VAL A 86 1.48 5.69 8.37
CA VAL A 86 1.37 4.43 7.62
C VAL A 86 2.76 3.85 7.33
N ILE A 87 3.69 4.65 6.79
CA ILE A 87 5.06 4.20 6.50
C ILE A 87 5.81 3.87 7.80
N GLY A 88 5.60 4.63 8.87
CA GLY A 88 6.18 4.36 10.18
C GLY A 88 5.75 3.00 10.74
N ALA A 89 4.44 2.71 10.72
CA ALA A 89 3.92 1.43 11.17
C ALA A 89 4.45 0.24 10.34
N TYR A 90 4.53 0.42 9.02
CA TYR A 90 5.14 -0.56 8.11
C TYR A 90 6.62 -0.79 8.44
N ALA A 91 7.42 0.27 8.65
CA ALA A 91 8.83 0.15 8.98
C ALA A 91 9.06 -0.54 10.33
N ASP A 92 8.27 -0.19 11.35
CA ASP A 92 8.35 -0.78 12.70
C ASP A 92 8.02 -2.28 12.72
N HIS A 93 7.18 -2.75 11.80
CA HIS A 93 6.87 -4.17 11.62
C HIS A 93 8.10 -4.94 11.12
N PHE A 94 8.73 -4.46 10.06
CA PHE A 94 9.83 -5.18 9.39
C PHE A 94 11.19 -5.08 10.09
N GLU A 95 11.34 -4.20 11.06
CA GLU A 95 12.51 -4.21 11.95
C GLU A 95 12.59 -5.42 12.88
N LYS A 96 11.45 -6.06 13.13
CA LYS A 96 11.35 -7.21 14.04
C LYS A 96 11.38 -8.54 13.31
N VAL A 97 11.46 -8.51 11.97
CA VAL A 97 11.51 -9.72 11.17
C VAL A 97 12.82 -10.47 11.43
N ASP A 98 12.68 -11.76 11.69
CA ASP A 98 13.83 -12.64 11.87
C ASP A 98 14.48 -12.97 10.53
N LEU A 99 15.70 -12.45 10.33
CA LEU A 99 16.53 -12.70 9.14
C LEU A 99 17.53 -13.84 9.36
N GLY A 100 17.53 -14.51 10.51
CA GLY A 100 18.54 -15.49 10.91
C GLY A 100 18.63 -16.72 10.03
N VAL A 101 17.51 -17.11 9.41
CA VAL A 101 17.41 -18.27 8.51
C VAL A 101 17.61 -17.88 7.03
N THR A 102 17.79 -16.59 6.73
CA THR A 102 18.00 -16.10 5.35
C THR A 102 19.47 -16.12 4.94
N THR A 103 19.75 -16.01 3.63
CA THR A 103 21.13 -15.87 3.15
C THR A 103 21.74 -14.55 3.63
N LYS A 104 23.06 -14.54 3.85
CA LYS A 104 23.79 -13.33 4.24
C LYS A 104 23.56 -12.17 3.25
N GLU A 105 23.57 -12.48 1.96
CA GLU A 105 23.33 -11.50 0.90
C GLU A 105 21.92 -10.90 1.00
N PHE A 106 20.88 -11.73 1.13
CA PHE A 106 19.50 -11.27 1.29
C PHE A 106 19.35 -10.37 2.53
N LYS A 107 19.90 -10.80 3.66
CA LYS A 107 19.87 -10.02 4.90
C LYS A 107 20.47 -8.62 4.71
N GLU A 108 21.65 -8.52 4.11
CA GLU A 108 22.33 -7.24 3.91
C GLU A 108 21.55 -6.28 3.01
N VAL A 109 20.94 -6.77 1.92
CA VAL A 109 20.14 -5.94 1.02
C VAL A 109 18.79 -5.57 1.64
N TYR A 110 18.17 -6.48 2.40
CA TYR A 110 16.91 -6.22 3.08
C TYR A 110 17.06 -5.17 4.18
N GLU A 111 18.13 -5.23 4.98
CA GLU A 111 18.43 -4.18 5.97
C GLU A 111 18.66 -2.80 5.31
N LYS A 112 19.32 -2.76 4.14
CA LYS A 112 19.47 -1.53 3.36
C LYS A 112 18.11 -1.01 2.85
N HIS A 113 17.23 -1.90 2.43
CA HIS A 113 15.87 -1.57 2.02
C HIS A 113 15.06 -0.95 3.16
N MET A 114 15.10 -1.53 4.35
CA MET A 114 14.42 -0.98 5.52
C MET A 114 14.97 0.38 5.96
N LYS A 115 16.29 0.59 5.84
CA LYS A 115 16.90 1.92 6.06
C LYS A 115 16.43 2.95 5.02
N ALA A 116 16.16 2.55 3.77
CA ALA A 116 15.63 3.44 2.75
C ALA A 116 14.19 3.88 3.08
N TRP A 117 13.33 2.95 3.53
CA TRP A 117 11.98 3.26 4.00
C TRP A 117 11.99 4.21 5.19
N ARG A 118 12.87 4.00 6.18
CA ARG A 118 13.04 4.92 7.31
C ARG A 118 13.48 6.33 6.87
N ALA A 119 14.40 6.41 5.92
CA ALA A 119 14.84 7.70 5.40
C ALA A 119 13.70 8.43 4.69
N LEU A 120 12.88 7.72 3.90
CA LEU A 120 11.68 8.27 3.26
C LEU A 120 10.65 8.74 4.31
N HIS A 121 10.38 7.94 5.34
CA HIS A 121 9.53 8.32 6.47
C HIS A 121 9.99 9.63 7.13
N VAL A 122 11.28 9.77 7.41
CA VAL A 122 11.86 11.00 7.97
C VAL A 122 11.73 12.18 7.02
N ALA A 123 11.90 11.97 5.71
CA ALA A 123 11.75 13.02 4.71
C ALA A 123 10.30 13.52 4.63
N ILE A 124 9.33 12.62 4.55
CA ILE A 124 7.89 12.97 4.48
C ILE A 124 7.44 13.67 5.77
N ARG A 125 7.93 13.22 6.94
CA ARG A 125 7.59 13.82 8.24
C ARG A 125 7.95 15.30 8.36
N LYS A 126 8.92 15.78 7.58
CA LYS A 126 9.34 17.19 7.56
C LYS A 126 8.41 18.08 6.73
N LEU A 127 7.55 17.49 5.90
CA LEU A 127 6.63 18.24 5.06
C LEU A 127 5.41 18.71 5.88
N PRO A 128 4.89 19.93 5.61
CA PRO A 128 3.69 20.41 6.26
C PRO A 128 2.43 19.75 5.68
N ASP A 129 1.38 19.62 6.49
CA ASP A 129 0.03 19.23 6.03
C ASP A 129 -0.69 20.42 5.37
N ALA A 130 -0.14 20.92 4.26
CA ALA A 130 -0.62 22.10 3.55
C ALA A 130 -0.72 21.90 2.03
N TYR A 131 -0.75 20.65 1.57
CA TYR A 131 -0.88 20.32 0.15
C TYR A 131 -2.32 20.48 -0.31
N ALA A 132 -2.51 20.83 -1.59
CA ALA A 132 -3.84 20.79 -2.18
C ALA A 132 -4.42 19.37 -2.06
N GLU A 133 -5.74 19.29 -1.99
CA GLU A 133 -6.44 18.04 -1.74
C GLU A 133 -6.06 16.97 -2.78
N GLY A 134 -5.46 15.88 -2.29
CA GLY A 134 -5.01 14.74 -3.11
C GLY A 134 -3.73 14.95 -3.91
N GLU A 135 -3.16 16.16 -3.93
CA GLU A 135 -1.92 16.46 -4.65
C GLU A 135 -0.73 15.67 -4.08
N PHE A 136 -0.59 15.65 -2.75
CA PHE A 136 0.51 14.95 -2.09
C PHE A 136 0.57 13.45 -2.44
N VAL A 137 -0.55 12.76 -2.33
CA VAL A 137 -0.63 11.32 -2.63
C VAL A 137 -0.41 11.07 -4.13
N ALA A 138 -0.99 11.90 -5.00
CA ALA A 138 -0.80 11.77 -6.45
C ALA A 138 0.67 11.92 -6.86
N ASP A 139 1.38 12.89 -6.30
CA ASP A 139 2.79 13.13 -6.60
C ASP A 139 3.69 12.05 -6.00
N LEU A 140 3.35 11.53 -4.81
CA LEU A 140 4.07 10.43 -4.19
C LEU A 140 3.92 9.14 -5.02
N VAL A 141 2.71 8.82 -5.46
CA VAL A 141 2.44 7.70 -6.37
C VAL A 141 3.19 7.88 -7.68
N ALA A 142 3.22 9.09 -8.23
CA ALA A 142 3.96 9.38 -9.45
C ALA A 142 5.46 9.08 -9.30
N LEU A 143 6.09 9.48 -8.18
CA LEU A 143 7.50 9.14 -7.89
C LEU A 143 7.74 7.63 -7.90
N PHE A 144 6.87 6.89 -7.23
CA PHE A 144 6.95 5.44 -7.11
C PHE A 144 6.72 4.72 -8.45
N ARG A 145 5.89 5.30 -9.33
CA ARG A 145 5.69 4.85 -10.72
C ARG A 145 6.74 5.39 -11.69
N THR A 146 7.82 5.98 -11.19
CA THR A 146 8.94 6.53 -11.97
C THR A 146 8.60 7.74 -12.85
N ASP A 147 7.48 8.41 -12.61
CA ASP A 147 7.16 9.73 -13.19
C ASP A 147 7.85 10.84 -12.36
N GLY A 148 9.13 11.05 -12.66
CA GLY A 148 9.97 11.99 -11.95
C GLY A 148 9.66 13.47 -12.19
N GLN A 149 8.74 13.84 -13.09
CA GLN A 149 8.39 15.24 -13.32
C GLN A 149 7.38 15.76 -12.31
N ARG A 150 6.35 14.98 -11.97
CA ARG A 150 5.36 15.35 -10.94
C ARG A 150 5.97 15.35 -9.54
N GLY A 151 6.81 14.36 -9.24
CA GLY A 151 7.40 14.18 -7.91
C GLY A 151 8.35 15.27 -7.41
N LYS A 152 8.82 16.18 -8.28
CA LYS A 152 9.71 17.29 -7.87
C LYS A 152 9.04 18.27 -6.90
N SER A 153 7.70 18.35 -6.92
CA SER A 153 6.89 19.17 -6.00
C SER A 153 7.10 18.78 -4.52
N LEU A 154 7.46 17.52 -4.25
CA LEU A 154 7.66 16.99 -2.90
C LEU A 154 9.05 17.26 -2.33
N GLY A 155 9.94 17.87 -3.13
CA GLY A 155 11.31 18.20 -2.74
C GLY A 155 12.32 17.07 -2.97
N GLY A 156 13.60 17.46 -2.91
CA GLY A 156 14.73 16.57 -3.21
C GLY A 156 14.87 15.40 -2.25
N ASP A 157 14.62 15.61 -0.95
CA ASP A 157 14.74 14.57 0.07
C ASP A 157 13.73 13.42 -0.16
N VAL A 158 12.46 13.75 -0.43
CA VAL A 158 11.42 12.74 -0.72
C VAL A 158 11.70 12.03 -2.03
N THR A 159 12.07 12.77 -3.08
CA THR A 159 12.43 12.20 -4.38
C THR A 159 13.59 11.20 -4.27
N ASN A 160 14.65 11.57 -3.53
CA ASN A 160 15.81 10.71 -3.30
C ASN A 160 15.45 9.50 -2.42
N GLY A 161 14.58 9.68 -1.43
CA GLY A 161 14.04 8.61 -0.59
C GLY A 161 13.32 7.55 -1.42
N VAL A 162 12.35 7.94 -2.25
CA VAL A 162 11.61 7.01 -3.12
C VAL A 162 12.54 6.28 -4.08
N LYS A 163 13.46 6.99 -4.74
CA LYS A 163 14.47 6.36 -5.61
C LYS A 163 15.28 5.29 -4.90
N LYS A 164 15.67 5.56 -3.64
CA LYS A 164 16.45 4.62 -2.84
C LYS A 164 15.62 3.40 -2.43
N VAL A 165 14.34 3.58 -2.09
CA VAL A 165 13.41 2.47 -1.83
C VAL A 165 13.29 1.57 -3.06
N LEU A 166 13.03 2.15 -4.25
CA LEU A 166 12.90 1.39 -5.50
C LEU A 166 14.20 0.65 -5.88
N SER A 167 15.34 1.31 -5.76
CA SER A 167 16.65 0.69 -6.05
C SER A 167 16.93 -0.48 -5.11
N THR A 168 16.78 -0.28 -3.80
CA THR A 168 17.05 -1.34 -2.82
C THR A 168 16.05 -2.48 -2.91
N TYR A 169 14.79 -2.23 -3.30
CA TYR A 169 13.83 -3.29 -3.57
C TYR A 169 14.24 -4.15 -4.77
N THR A 170 14.84 -3.53 -5.80
CA THR A 170 15.40 -4.27 -6.94
C THR A 170 16.55 -5.19 -6.48
N ASP A 171 17.42 -4.71 -5.59
CA ASP A 171 18.51 -5.52 -5.02
C ASP A 171 17.97 -6.68 -4.15
N VAL A 172 16.91 -6.44 -3.36
CA VAL A 172 16.22 -7.47 -2.57
C VAL A 172 15.70 -8.60 -3.46
N LEU A 173 15.06 -8.25 -4.58
CA LEU A 173 14.54 -9.23 -5.53
C LEU A 173 15.66 -10.00 -6.23
N ALA A 174 16.76 -9.34 -6.59
CA ALA A 174 17.92 -10.00 -7.17
C ALA A 174 18.55 -11.00 -6.17
N ALA A 175 18.65 -10.64 -4.88
CA ALA A 175 19.14 -11.56 -3.86
C ALA A 175 18.18 -12.76 -3.64
N ALA A 176 16.87 -12.54 -3.75
CA ALA A 176 15.88 -13.62 -3.73
C ALA A 176 16.04 -14.57 -4.93
N GLU A 177 16.29 -14.04 -6.13
CA GLU A 177 16.60 -14.84 -7.33
C GLU A 177 17.89 -15.65 -7.16
N THR A 178 18.96 -15.06 -6.60
CA THR A 178 20.21 -15.76 -6.27
C THR A 178 20.00 -16.88 -5.25
N ALA A 179 19.07 -16.70 -4.30
CA ALA A 179 18.68 -17.74 -3.35
C ALA A 179 17.82 -18.85 -3.99
N GLY A 180 17.46 -18.73 -5.27
CA GLY A 180 16.72 -19.74 -6.03
C GLY A 180 15.20 -19.54 -6.07
N LEU A 181 14.69 -18.37 -5.67
CA LEU A 181 13.29 -18.01 -5.90
C LEU A 181 13.09 -17.47 -7.33
N GLU A 182 11.88 -17.59 -7.85
CA GLU A 182 11.47 -17.00 -9.12
C GLU A 182 10.73 -15.69 -8.87
N VAL A 183 11.17 -14.61 -9.49
CA VAL A 183 10.47 -13.31 -9.44
C VAL A 183 9.77 -13.09 -10.78
N VAL A 184 8.46 -13.34 -10.81
CA VAL A 184 7.61 -13.08 -11.97
C VAL A 184 7.29 -11.60 -12.02
N ARG A 185 7.72 -10.96 -13.11
CA ARG A 185 7.53 -9.54 -13.41
C ARG A 185 6.17 -9.23 -14.00
#